data_AF-A0A1I5UQT2-F1
#
_entry.id   AF-A0A1I5UQT2-F1
#
_cell.length_a   1.000
_cell.length_b   1.000
_cell.length_c   1.000
_cell.angle_alpha   90.00
_cell.angle_beta   90.00
_cell.angle_gamma   90.00
#
_symmetry.space_group_name_H-M   'P 1'
#
loop_
_entity.id
_entity.type
_entity.pdbx_description
1 polymer ?
#
loop_
_entity_poly.entity_id
_entity_poly.type
_entity_poly.pdbx_seq_one_letter_code
_entity_poly.pdbx_strand_id
1 'polypeptide(L)'
;MVLFVGQIARGHCDREAFQELDYRAVFGGLTKWVAELDATERLPEYVARAFRVAMSGRPGPVILALPEDMQGAEAEVVDSTGCTGAVTVPVRLDPASFKPILEEFATAERPLVVTGRLHATQESAADLARFAERTRRRPQKNRKSRDRDC
;
A
#
# COMPACT_ATOMS: atom_id res chain seq x y z
N MET A 1 5.83 -3.38 -6.12
CA MET A 1 6.98 -3.47 -7.05
C MET A 1 8.23 -3.57 -6.18
N VAL A 2 9.12 -4.52 -6.44
CA VAL A 2 10.38 -4.68 -5.70
C VAL A 2 11.51 -4.60 -6.73
N LEU A 3 12.48 -3.72 -6.51
CA LEU A 3 13.65 -3.55 -7.36
C LEU A 3 14.88 -4.05 -6.61
N PHE A 4 15.61 -4.97 -7.24
CA PHE A 4 16.96 -5.33 -6.81
C PHE A 4 17.94 -4.53 -7.66
N VAL A 5 18.86 -3.82 -7.00
CA VAL A 5 19.82 -2.94 -7.68
C VAL A 5 21.22 -3.34 -7.24
N GLY A 6 22.15 -3.49 -8.18
CA GLY A 6 23.54 -3.74 -7.84
C GLY A 6 24.16 -2.49 -7.20
N GLN A 7 24.94 -2.70 -6.14
CA GLN A 7 25.77 -1.69 -5.48
C GLN A 7 27.23 -2.10 -5.61
N ILE A 8 28.14 -1.15 -5.50
CA ILE A 8 29.57 -1.43 -5.40
C ILE A 8 29.88 -2.39 -4.23
N ALA A 9 31.03 -3.06 -4.30
CA ALA A 9 31.49 -3.88 -3.19
C ALA A 9 31.63 -3.05 -1.91
N ARG A 10 31.21 -3.60 -0.76
CA ARG A 10 31.20 -2.89 0.54
C ARG A 10 32.56 -2.30 0.92
N GLY A 11 33.65 -2.98 0.56
CA GLY A 11 35.03 -2.52 0.82
C GLY A 11 35.48 -1.31 -0.02
N HIS A 12 34.70 -0.93 -1.03
CA HIS A 12 34.94 0.21 -1.90
C HIS A 12 34.02 1.41 -1.61
N CYS A 13 33.06 1.28 -0.68
CA CYS A 13 32.23 2.41 -0.24
C CYS A 13 33.08 3.51 0.41
N ASP A 14 32.63 4.75 0.28
CA ASP A 14 33.29 5.99 0.73
C ASP A 14 34.66 6.25 0.08
N ARG A 15 34.90 5.68 -1.11
CA ARG A 15 36.16 5.85 -1.87
C ARG A 15 35.96 6.53 -3.22
N GLU A 16 34.83 7.21 -3.41
CA GLU A 16 34.43 7.80 -4.69
C GLU A 16 34.44 6.74 -5.81
N ALA A 17 33.99 5.53 -5.47
CA ALA A 17 34.00 4.43 -6.41
C ALA A 17 33.05 4.74 -7.56
N PHE A 18 33.45 4.37 -8.78
CA PHE A 18 32.61 4.58 -9.95
C PHE A 18 31.27 3.85 -9.77
N GLN A 19 30.15 4.58 -9.89
CA GLN A 19 28.77 4.13 -9.67
C GLN A 19 28.31 4.00 -8.21
N GLU A 20 29.07 4.51 -7.24
CA GLU A 20 28.60 4.64 -5.86
C GLU A 20 27.38 5.56 -5.77
N LEU A 21 26.32 5.09 -5.09
CA LEU A 21 25.12 5.88 -4.85
C LEU A 21 24.56 5.65 -3.44
N ASP A 22 24.25 6.72 -2.71
CA ASP A 22 23.40 6.63 -1.53
C ASP A 22 21.93 6.46 -1.95
N TYR A 23 21.52 5.20 -2.09
CA TYR A 23 20.16 4.85 -2.48
C TYR A 23 19.11 5.42 -1.51
N ARG A 24 19.42 5.52 -0.23
CA ARG A 24 18.47 6.03 0.77
C ARG A 24 18.26 7.52 0.57
N ALA A 25 19.31 8.29 0.35
CA ALA A 25 19.21 9.72 0.05
C ALA A 25 18.45 9.97 -1.27
N VAL A 26 18.73 9.18 -2.31
CA VAL A 26 18.14 9.39 -3.64
C VAL A 26 16.67 8.95 -3.71
N PHE A 27 16.33 7.80 -3.12
CA PHE A 27 15.02 7.17 -3.32
C PHE A 27 14.12 7.14 -2.08
N GLY A 28 14.59 7.63 -0.92
CA GLY A 28 13.85 7.60 0.33
C GLY A 28 12.50 8.32 0.28
N GLY A 29 12.40 9.40 -0.51
CA GLY A 29 11.15 10.13 -0.73
C GLY A 29 10.24 9.54 -1.81
N LEU A 30 10.75 8.60 -2.62
CA LEU A 30 10.05 8.06 -3.79
C LEU A 30 9.52 6.64 -3.57
N THR A 31 10.01 5.95 -2.55
CA THR A 31 9.72 4.54 -2.29
C THR A 31 9.24 4.31 -0.87
N LYS A 32 8.51 3.20 -0.65
CA LYS A 32 8.05 2.83 0.69
C LYS A 32 9.22 2.43 1.60
N TRP A 33 10.26 1.87 1.00
CA TRP A 33 11.44 1.42 1.71
C TRP A 33 12.61 1.30 0.75
N VAL A 34 13.76 1.77 1.23
CA VAL A 34 15.07 1.57 0.62
C VAL A 34 15.96 0.91 1.65
N ALA A 35 16.63 -0.16 1.26
CA ALA A 35 17.67 -0.77 2.07
C ALA A 35 18.83 -1.25 1.20
N GLU A 36 20.01 -1.23 1.78
CA GLU A 36 21.21 -1.86 1.27
C GLU A 36 21.54 -3.04 2.18
N LEU A 37 21.92 -4.17 1.59
CA LEU A 37 22.31 -5.35 2.36
C LEU A 37 23.75 -5.23 2.83
N ASP A 38 23.96 -5.56 4.10
CA ASP A 38 25.26 -5.52 4.76
C ASP A 38 25.82 -6.92 5.06
N ALA A 39 25.00 -7.98 4.98
CA ALA A 39 25.37 -9.35 5.32
C ALA A 39 24.58 -10.37 4.48
N THR A 40 25.29 -11.37 3.92
CA THR A 40 24.72 -12.36 2.99
C THR A 40 23.71 -13.26 3.67
N GLU A 41 23.93 -13.58 4.95
CA GLU A 41 23.07 -14.43 5.78
C GLU A 41 21.67 -13.81 5.98
N ARG A 42 21.56 -12.49 5.85
CA ARG A 42 20.31 -11.73 6.04
C ARG A 42 19.50 -11.56 4.77
N LEU A 43 20.02 -12.02 3.62
CA LEU A 43 19.36 -11.91 2.33
C LEU A 43 17.91 -12.45 2.36
N PRO A 44 17.61 -13.64 2.93
CA PRO A 44 16.25 -14.15 3.01
C PRO A 44 15.30 -13.22 3.80
N GLU A 45 15.76 -12.66 4.92
CA GLU A 45 14.99 -11.72 5.75
C GLU A 45 14.64 -10.45 4.97
N TYR A 46 15.64 -9.87 4.29
CA TYR A 46 15.49 -8.60 3.57
C TYR A 46 14.59 -8.76 2.34
N VAL A 47 14.72 -9.86 1.61
CA VAL A 47 13.82 -10.20 0.50
C VAL A 47 12.39 -10.35 1.03
N ALA A 48 12.17 -11.15 2.08
CA ALA A 48 10.85 -11.33 2.65
C ALA A 48 10.24 -9.99 3.13
N ARG A 49 11.04 -9.15 3.79
CA ARG A 49 10.61 -7.81 4.19
C ARG A 49 10.29 -6.92 2.99
N ALA A 50 11.09 -6.95 1.92
CA ALA A 50 10.87 -6.14 0.73
C ALA A 50 9.50 -6.40 0.13
N PHE A 51 9.15 -7.68 -0.03
CA PHE A 51 7.83 -8.09 -0.52
C PHE A 51 6.70 -7.70 0.45
N ARG A 52 6.87 -7.91 1.76
CA ARG A 52 5.87 -7.53 2.76
C ARG A 52 5.61 -6.02 2.75
N VAL A 53 6.65 -5.20 2.69
CA VAL A 53 6.51 -3.73 2.64
C VAL A 53 5.90 -3.29 1.31
N ALA A 54 6.33 -3.86 0.19
CA ALA A 54 5.81 -3.51 -1.14
C ALA A 54 4.31 -3.80 -1.28
N MET A 55 3.81 -4.86 -0.63
CA MET A 55 2.43 -5.31 -0.76
C MET A 55 1.49 -4.83 0.38
N SER A 56 2.01 -4.42 1.54
CA SER A 56 1.17 -4.02 2.70
C SER A 56 0.44 -2.70 2.51
N GLY A 57 -0.80 -2.62 3.00
CA GLY A 57 -1.63 -1.40 2.91
C GLY A 57 -1.79 -0.95 1.45
N ARG A 58 -1.38 0.29 1.15
CA ARG A 58 -1.26 0.74 -0.25
C ARG A 58 0.01 0.13 -0.87
N PRO A 59 -0.11 -0.68 -1.94
CA PRO A 59 1.06 -1.22 -2.62
C PRO A 59 1.94 -0.10 -3.16
N GLY A 60 3.25 -0.28 -3.10
CA GLY A 60 4.22 0.71 -3.55
C GLY A 60 5.59 0.12 -3.89
N PRO A 61 6.50 0.96 -4.42
CA PRO A 61 7.85 0.53 -4.76
C PRO A 61 8.71 0.35 -3.52
N VAL A 62 9.61 -0.63 -3.59
CA VAL A 62 10.69 -0.90 -2.63
C VAL A 62 11.97 -1.12 -3.42
N ILE A 63 13.08 -0.60 -2.91
CA ILE A 63 14.42 -0.80 -3.46
C ILE A 63 15.27 -1.58 -2.47
N LEU A 64 15.95 -2.60 -2.98
CA LEU A 64 16.92 -3.40 -2.27
C LEU A 64 18.27 -3.36 -3.02
N ALA A 65 19.24 -2.64 -2.47
CA ALA A 65 20.59 -2.56 -3.02
C ALA A 65 21.43 -3.76 -2.55
N LEU A 66 22.13 -4.38 -3.51
CA LEU A 66 22.88 -5.62 -3.37
C LEU A 66 24.35 -5.37 -3.74
N PRO A 67 25.26 -5.27 -2.74
CA PRO A 67 26.68 -5.13 -3.01
C PRO A 67 27.24 -6.24 -3.88
N GLU A 68 28.12 -5.90 -4.82
CA GLU A 68 28.74 -6.83 -5.77
C GLU A 68 29.42 -8.01 -5.07
N ASP A 69 30.14 -7.74 -3.98
CA ASP A 69 30.87 -8.76 -3.23
C ASP A 69 29.95 -9.79 -2.55
N MET A 70 28.65 -9.49 -2.42
CA MET A 70 27.66 -10.40 -1.87
C MET A 70 26.98 -11.26 -2.95
N GLN A 71 27.01 -10.86 -4.22
CA GLN A 71 26.27 -11.55 -5.28
C GLN A 71 26.84 -12.93 -5.60
N GLY A 72 28.13 -13.14 -5.34
CA GLY A 72 28.81 -14.44 -5.43
C GLY A 72 29.15 -15.09 -4.08
N ALA A 73 28.71 -14.49 -2.97
CA ALA A 73 29.03 -15.00 -1.64
C ALA A 73 28.09 -16.15 -1.24
N GLU A 74 28.62 -17.12 -0.50
CA GLU A 74 27.86 -18.21 0.07
C GLU A 74 27.58 -17.96 1.55
N ALA A 75 26.41 -18.37 2.02
CA ALA A 75 26.01 -18.28 3.42
C ALA A 75 25.09 -19.45 3.77
N GLU A 76 25.30 -20.05 4.94
CA GLU A 76 24.33 -20.98 5.51
C GLU A 76 23.14 -20.18 6.05
N VAL A 77 21.96 -20.41 5.47
CA VAL A 77 20.73 -19.71 5.85
C VAL A 77 19.62 -20.70 6.14
N VAL A 78 18.77 -20.35 7.10
CA VAL A 78 17.50 -21.07 7.30
C VAL A 78 16.57 -20.69 6.16
N ASP A 79 15.96 -21.69 5.53
CA ASP A 79 14.94 -21.46 4.52
C ASP A 79 13.81 -20.60 5.10
N SER A 80 13.62 -19.42 4.50
CA SER A 80 12.46 -18.61 4.82
C SER A 80 11.20 -19.33 4.33
N THR A 81 10.12 -19.31 5.10
CA THR A 81 8.83 -19.94 4.72
C THR A 81 8.11 -19.24 3.55
N GLY A 82 8.84 -18.48 2.73
CA GLY A 82 8.30 -17.58 1.73
C GLY A 82 7.62 -16.37 2.37
N CYS A 83 7.52 -15.29 1.58
CA CYS A 83 6.64 -14.19 1.95
C CYS A 83 5.20 -14.63 1.65
N THR A 84 4.45 -15.05 2.67
CA THR A 84 3.00 -15.14 2.53
C THR A 84 2.51 -13.75 2.15
N GLY A 85 1.88 -13.64 0.97
CA GLY A 85 1.50 -12.36 0.36
C GLY A 85 0.86 -11.43 1.39
N ALA A 86 1.09 -10.11 1.27
CA ALA A 86 0.69 -9.19 2.33
C ALA A 86 -0.76 -9.42 2.73
N VAL A 87 -0.93 -9.78 4.00
CA VAL A 87 -2.24 -9.85 4.62
C VAL A 87 -2.73 -8.41 4.63
N THR A 88 -3.57 -8.06 3.66
CA THR A 88 -4.47 -6.94 3.82
C THR A 88 -5.43 -7.40 4.89
N VAL A 89 -5.13 -7.11 6.16
CA VAL A 89 -6.07 -7.39 7.24
C VAL A 89 -7.29 -6.54 6.92
N PRO A 90 -8.46 -7.14 6.63
CA PRO A 90 -9.65 -6.36 6.38
C PRO A 90 -9.91 -5.55 7.65
N VAL A 91 -9.87 -4.23 7.53
CA VAL A 91 -10.25 -3.35 8.62
C VAL A 91 -11.74 -3.60 8.86
N ARG A 92 -12.06 -4.31 9.94
CA ARG A 92 -13.44 -4.42 10.40
C ARG A 92 -13.78 -3.12 11.09
N LEU A 93 -14.61 -2.31 10.43
CA LEU A 93 -15.22 -1.16 11.04
C LEU A 93 -16.28 -1.63 12.02
N ASP A 94 -16.29 -1.04 13.22
CA ASP A 94 -17.36 -1.26 14.19
C ASP A 94 -18.68 -0.69 13.63
N PRO A 95 -19.78 -1.47 13.59
CA PRO A 95 -21.07 -1.01 13.10
C PRO A 95 -21.60 0.23 13.83
N ALA A 96 -21.32 0.38 15.13
CA ALA A 96 -21.78 1.55 15.88
C ALA A 96 -21.11 2.83 15.41
N SER A 97 -19.84 2.76 15.01
CA SER A 97 -19.08 3.86 14.42
C SER A 97 -19.62 4.31 13.05
N PHE A 98 -20.29 3.43 12.30
CA PHE A 98 -20.81 3.72 10.96
C PHE A 98 -22.27 4.23 10.95
N LYS A 99 -23.02 3.96 12.03
CA LYS A 99 -24.44 4.31 12.12
C LYS A 99 -24.73 5.81 11.92
N PRO A 100 -24.02 6.77 12.56
CA PRO A 100 -24.28 8.19 12.36
C PRO A 100 -24.05 8.65 10.92
N ILE A 101 -23.00 8.13 10.27
CA ILE A 101 -22.66 8.44 8.88
C ILE A 101 -23.79 7.99 7.94
N LEU A 102 -24.35 6.80 8.17
CA LEU A 102 -25.47 6.28 7.37
C LEU A 102 -26.76 7.07 7.58
N GLU A 103 -27.01 7.55 8.80
CA GLU A 103 -28.17 8.39 9.12
C GLU A 103 -28.06 9.76 8.43
N GLU A 104 -26.90 10.41 8.51
CA GLU A 104 -26.65 11.67 7.81
C GLU A 104 -26.76 11.50 6.29
N PHE A 105 -26.09 10.48 5.74
CA PHE A 105 -26.15 10.14 4.31
C PHE A 105 -27.58 9.88 3.83
N ALA A 106 -28.43 9.27 4.66
CA ALA A 106 -29.83 9.01 4.32
C ALA A 106 -30.70 10.28 4.29
N THR A 107 -30.29 11.35 4.97
CA THR A 107 -31.01 12.64 4.98
C THR A 107 -30.46 13.64 3.96
N ALA A 108 -29.29 13.37 3.37
CA ALA A 108 -28.68 14.23 2.37
C ALA A 108 -29.54 14.35 1.10
N GLU A 109 -29.67 15.57 0.58
CA GLU A 109 -30.49 15.85 -0.61
C GLU A 109 -29.82 15.32 -1.90
N ARG A 110 -28.50 15.40 -1.99
CA ARG A 110 -27.71 14.99 -3.17
C ARG A 110 -26.40 14.28 -2.76
N PRO A 111 -26.49 13.08 -2.16
CA PRO A 111 -25.30 12.37 -1.69
C PRO A 111 -24.39 11.97 -2.85
N LEU A 112 -23.07 12.13 -2.65
CA LEU A 112 -22.02 11.71 -3.56
C LEU A 112 -21.04 10.80 -2.82
N VAL A 113 -20.69 9.67 -3.44
CA VAL A 113 -19.63 8.79 -2.93
C VAL A 113 -18.43 8.90 -3.85
N VAL A 114 -17.30 9.36 -3.32
CA VAL A 114 -16.03 9.40 -4.02
C VAL A 114 -15.17 8.27 -3.49
N THR A 115 -14.76 7.35 -4.37
CA THR A 115 -13.90 6.23 -4.00
C THR A 115 -12.48 6.42 -4.52
N GLY A 116 -11.51 5.98 -3.72
CA GLY A 116 -10.12 5.90 -4.15
C GLY A 116 -9.86 4.67 -5.01
N ARG A 117 -8.69 4.64 -5.67
CA ARG A 117 -8.25 3.48 -6.48
C ARG A 117 -7.80 2.28 -5.65
N LEU A 118 -7.65 2.45 -4.34
CA LEU A 118 -7.13 1.41 -3.47
C LEU A 118 -8.17 0.27 -3.37
N HIS A 119 -7.75 -0.96 -3.71
CA HIS A 119 -8.61 -2.15 -3.74
C HIS A 119 -9.80 -2.06 -4.71
N ALA A 120 -9.66 -1.38 -5.84
CA ALA A 120 -10.65 -1.35 -6.91
C ALA A 120 -10.75 -2.72 -7.62
N THR A 121 -11.39 -3.68 -6.95
CA THR A 121 -11.74 -5.00 -7.47
C THR A 121 -13.15 -4.99 -8.04
N GLN A 122 -13.46 -5.96 -8.89
CA GLN A 122 -14.82 -6.12 -9.42
C GLN A 122 -15.85 -6.34 -8.28
N GLU A 123 -15.45 -7.03 -7.21
CA GLU A 123 -16.27 -7.23 -6.01
C GLU A 123 -16.57 -5.92 -5.29
N SER A 124 -15.55 -5.09 -5.03
CA SER A 124 -15.72 -3.78 -4.38
C SER A 124 -16.61 -2.84 -5.21
N ALA A 125 -16.50 -2.90 -6.54
CA ALA A 125 -17.34 -2.13 -7.44
C ALA A 125 -18.80 -2.61 -7.38
N ALA A 126 -19.02 -3.93 -7.32
CA ALA A 126 -20.35 -4.52 -7.17
C ALA A 126 -20.98 -4.18 -5.81
N ASP A 127 -20.21 -4.20 -4.72
CA ASP A 127 -20.67 -3.79 -3.39
C ASP A 127 -21.09 -2.32 -3.37
N LEU A 128 -20.29 -1.44 -3.96
CA LEU A 128 -20.60 -0.03 -4.06
C LEU A 128 -21.87 0.22 -4.90
N ALA A 129 -22.03 -0.49 -6.02
CA ALA A 129 -23.23 -0.42 -6.85
C ALA A 129 -24.48 -0.84 -6.05
N ARG A 130 -24.42 -1.99 -5.36
CA ARG A 130 -25.50 -2.45 -4.48
C ARG A 130 -25.83 -1.45 -3.38
N PHE A 131 -24.82 -0.82 -2.78
CA PHE A 131 -25.01 0.21 -1.76
C PHE A 131 -25.74 1.44 -2.33
N ALA A 132 -25.32 1.93 -3.50
CA ALA A 132 -25.92 3.10 -4.16
C ALA A 132 -27.38 2.85 -4.60
N GLU A 133 -27.69 1.65 -5.10
CA GLU A 133 -29.06 1.28 -5.48
C GLU A 133 -30.01 1.24 -4.29
N ARG A 134 -29.54 0.71 -3.14
CA ARG A 134 -30.35 0.64 -1.91
C ARG A 134 -30.64 2.02 -1.33
N THR A 135 -29.69 2.94 -1.40
CA THR A 135 -29.87 4.31 -0.89
C THR A 135 -30.75 5.14 -1.82
N ARG A 136 -30.68 4.96 -3.16
CA ARG A 136 -31.59 5.62 -4.11
C ARG A 136 -33.06 5.19 -4.00
N ARG A 137 -33.32 3.93 -3.63
CA ARG A 137 -34.69 3.40 -3.53
C ARG A 137 -35.44 3.83 -2.26
N ARG A 138 -34.78 4.49 -1.31
CA ARG A 138 -35.50 5.09 -0.17
C ARG A 138 -36.22 6.33 -0.67
N PRO A 139 -37.55 6.44 -0.51
CA PRO A 139 -38.26 7.65 -0.90
C PRO A 139 -37.70 8.80 -0.07
N GLN A 140 -37.02 9.75 -0.72
CA GLN A 140 -36.85 11.08 -0.15
C GLN A 140 -38.27 11.59 0.11
N LYS A 141 -38.70 11.53 1.37
CA LYS A 141 -40.02 12.02 1.78
C LYS A 141 -40.17 13.42 1.19
N ASN A 142 -41.16 13.58 0.31
CA ASN A 142 -41.56 14.83 -0.34
C ASN A 142 -41.46 16.00 0.66
N ARG A 143 -40.33 16.73 0.61
CA ARG A 143 -40.21 18.03 1.24
C ARG A 143 -40.99 18.97 0.34
N LYS A 144 -42.27 19.15 0.67
CA LYS A 144 -43.15 20.13 0.01
C LYS A 144 -42.36 21.42 -0.21
N SER A 145 -42.42 21.90 -1.44
CA SER A 145 -42.00 23.22 -1.87
C SER A 145 -42.30 24.29 -0.81
N ARG A 146 -41.27 24.71 -0.10
CA ARG A 146 -41.06 26.07 0.41
C ARG A 146 -39.75 26.44 -0.28
N ASP A 147 -39.72 27.20 -1.37
CA ASP A 147 -40.22 28.57 -1.42
C ASP A 147 -40.88 28.89 -2.78
N ARG A 148 -42.14 29.32 -2.72
CA ARG A 148 -42.61 30.46 -3.50
C ARG A 148 -42.94 31.56 -2.49
N ASP A 149 -42.62 32.78 -2.88
CA ASP A 149 -43.04 34.07 -2.30
C ASP A 149 -42.20 34.62 -1.12
N CYS A 150 -41.08 35.27 -1.45
CA CYS A 150 -40.86 36.72 -1.28
C CYS A 150 -39.74 37.20 -2.22
#